data_AF-A0A7S4CKA6-F1
#
_entry.id   AF-A0A7S4CKA6-F1
#
_cell.length_a   1.000
_cell.length_b   1.000
_cell.length_c   1.000
_cell.angle_alpha   90.00
_cell.angle_beta   90.00
_cell.angle_gamma   90.00
#
_symmetry.space_group_name_H-M   'P 1'
#
loop_
_entity.id
_entity.type
_entity.pdbx_description
1 polymer ?
#
loop_
_entity_poly.entity_id
_entity_poly.type
_entity_poly.pdbx_seq_one_letter_code
_entity_poly.pdbx_strand_id
1 'polypeptide(L)'
;SLMRSQSHLIPDDLKKSLHTKSLEIHDWAVGPSTSASPVERLQNQMLKRHVQEQLGAIPSQYLDPLSLEIMVDPVDAEDGHTYDRERIGAWLERKQTSPITHQPMGPALVPN
;
A
#
# COMPACT_ATOMS: atom_id res chain seq x y z
N SER A 1 15.74 -60.53 -25.22
CA SER A 1 15.26 -61.75 -24.55
C SER A 1 15.74 -61.72 -23.10
N LEU A 2 14.84 -61.98 -22.16
CA LEU A 2 15.04 -62.33 -20.73
C LEU A 2 15.92 -61.39 -19.88
N MET A 3 15.36 -60.58 -18.97
CA MET A 3 14.74 -60.90 -17.66
C MET A 3 15.72 -60.90 -16.48
N ARG A 4 15.31 -60.13 -15.46
CA ARG A 4 15.45 -60.32 -14.00
C ARG A 4 16.86 -60.31 -13.41
N SER A 5 17.22 -59.30 -12.61
CA SER A 5 16.78 -59.07 -11.22
C SER A 5 17.27 -60.14 -10.25
N GLN A 6 18.40 -59.85 -9.57
CA GLN A 6 18.75 -60.43 -8.27
C GLN A 6 18.89 -59.28 -7.28
N SER A 7 17.86 -59.18 -6.44
CA SER A 7 17.68 -58.28 -5.31
C SER A 7 18.66 -58.62 -4.18
N HIS A 8 19.56 -57.70 -3.84
CA HIS A 8 20.32 -57.77 -2.60
C HIS A 8 19.44 -57.24 -1.46
N LEU A 9 19.20 -58.12 -0.49
CA LEU A 9 18.32 -57.91 0.66
C LEU A 9 18.94 -56.88 1.61
N ILE A 10 18.33 -55.69 1.71
CA ILE A 10 18.57 -54.78 2.83
C ILE A 10 17.78 -55.31 4.04
N PRO A 11 18.41 -55.50 5.22
CA PRO A 11 17.73 -55.92 6.44
C PRO A 11 16.53 -55.02 6.78
N ASP A 12 15.42 -55.62 7.18
CA ASP A 12 14.13 -54.94 7.34
C ASP A 12 14.09 -53.85 8.42
N ASP A 13 15.13 -53.75 9.25
CA ASP A 13 15.25 -52.72 10.30
C ASP A 13 15.73 -51.35 9.79
N LEU A 14 16.09 -51.22 8.51
CA LEU A 14 16.47 -49.93 7.90
C LEU A 14 15.39 -49.34 6.97
N LYS A 15 14.21 -49.97 6.86
CA LYS A 15 13.10 -49.49 6.01
C LYS A 15 12.08 -48.62 6.74
N LYS A 16 12.22 -48.38 8.04
CA LYS A 16 11.28 -47.56 8.85
C LYS A 16 11.76 -46.15 9.16
N SER A 17 12.87 -45.72 8.56
CA SER A 17 13.32 -44.34 8.65
C SER A 17 13.75 -43.95 7.25
N LEU A 18 13.28 -42.80 6.75
CA LEU A 18 13.54 -42.28 5.40
C LEU A 18 12.60 -42.77 4.27
N HIS A 19 11.29 -42.84 4.53
CA HIS A 19 10.33 -42.54 3.46
C HIS A 19 9.82 -41.11 3.64
N THR A 20 10.39 -40.23 2.84
CA THR A 20 9.76 -39.08 2.19
C THR A 20 8.28 -38.85 2.55
N LYS A 21 8.05 -37.95 3.51
CA LYS A 21 7.01 -36.93 3.31
C LYS A 21 7.75 -35.77 2.65
N SER A 22 7.96 -35.83 1.34
CA SER A 22 7.00 -35.36 0.34
C SER A 22 6.58 -33.95 0.68
N LEU A 23 6.93 -33.01 -0.20
CA LEU A 23 6.45 -31.64 -0.19
C LEU A 23 4.92 -31.64 -0.04
N GLU A 24 4.45 -31.60 1.19
CA GLU A 24 3.22 -30.92 1.51
C GLU A 24 3.71 -29.56 2.00
N ILE A 25 3.79 -28.63 1.04
CA ILE A 25 3.39 -27.26 1.29
C ILE A 25 1.94 -27.39 1.79
N HIS A 26 1.78 -27.77 3.06
CA HIS A 26 0.47 -27.91 3.66
C HIS A 26 0.08 -26.50 4.04
N ASP A 27 -0.53 -25.86 3.05
CA ASP A 27 -1.32 -24.66 3.15
C ASP A 27 -0.63 -23.51 3.90
N TRP A 28 -0.12 -22.54 3.12
CA TRP A 28 -0.34 -21.14 3.48
C TRP A 28 -1.86 -20.88 3.46
N ALA A 29 -2.62 -21.54 4.34
CA ALA A 29 -3.96 -21.15 4.70
C ALA A 29 -3.84 -20.18 5.88
N VAL A 30 -3.15 -19.07 5.66
CA VAL A 30 -3.60 -17.81 6.27
C VAL A 30 -4.55 -17.17 5.26
N GLY A 31 -5.63 -17.91 4.94
CA GLY A 31 -6.90 -17.26 4.64
C GLY A 31 -7.41 -16.62 5.94
N PRO A 32 -8.25 -15.57 5.87
CA PRO A 32 -8.61 -14.78 7.05
C PRO A 32 -9.41 -15.65 8.02
N SER A 33 -8.76 -16.16 9.07
CA SER A 33 -9.43 -16.83 10.18
C SER A 33 -10.31 -15.79 10.88
N THR A 34 -11.59 -15.81 10.54
CA THR A 34 -12.55 -14.82 11.01
C THR A 34 -13.15 -15.30 12.32
N SER A 35 -12.51 -14.97 13.44
CA SER A 35 -13.21 -14.47 14.63
C SER A 35 -12.20 -13.91 15.61
N ALA A 36 -11.68 -12.71 15.33
CA ALA A 36 -11.03 -11.92 16.37
C ALA A 36 -11.90 -11.99 17.63
N SER A 37 -11.31 -12.36 18.76
CA SER A 37 -12.05 -12.48 20.02
C SER A 37 -12.73 -11.15 20.36
N PRO A 38 -13.77 -11.11 21.20
CA PRO A 38 -14.38 -9.84 21.61
C PRO A 38 -13.35 -8.83 22.15
N VAL A 39 -12.31 -9.31 22.83
CA VAL A 39 -11.19 -8.50 23.34
C VAL A 39 -10.32 -7.97 22.21
N GLU A 40 -9.94 -8.84 21.27
CA GLU A 40 -9.10 -8.45 20.13
C GLU A 40 -9.81 -7.47 19.19
N ARG A 41 -11.12 -7.62 18.99
CA ARG A 41 -11.95 -6.64 18.28
C ARG A 41 -11.92 -5.28 18.97
N LEU A 42 -12.04 -5.26 20.29
CA LEU A 42 -12.00 -4.03 21.07
C LEU A 42 -10.60 -3.39 21.00
N GLN A 43 -9.53 -4.20 21.11
CA GLN A 43 -8.15 -3.73 20.97
C GLN A 43 -7.89 -3.13 19.59
N ASN A 44 -8.30 -3.80 18.50
CA ASN A 44 -8.16 -3.27 17.15
C ASN A 44 -9.00 -2.00 16.93
N GLN A 45 -10.20 -1.92 17.53
CA GLN A 45 -11.03 -0.72 17.47
C GLN A 45 -10.42 0.44 18.24
N MET A 46 -9.87 0.20 19.44
CA MET A 46 -9.18 1.21 20.24
C MET A 46 -7.91 1.69 19.56
N LEU A 47 -7.10 0.78 18.99
CA LEU A 47 -5.91 1.12 18.23
C LEU A 47 -6.27 1.95 17.00
N LYS A 48 -7.27 1.54 16.21
CA LYS A 48 -7.73 2.31 15.06
C LYS A 48 -8.16 3.72 15.44
N ARG A 49 -8.91 3.86 16.53
CA ARG A 49 -9.33 5.17 17.05
C ARG A 49 -8.12 6.00 17.50
N HIS A 50 -7.19 5.42 18.25
CA HIS A 50 -5.99 6.10 18.71
C HIS A 50 -5.11 6.54 17.54
N VAL A 51 -4.94 5.69 16.53
CA VAL A 51 -4.24 6.03 15.29
C VAL A 51 -4.96 7.18 14.58
N GLN A 52 -6.29 7.17 14.47
CA GLN A 52 -7.05 8.27 13.87
C GLN A 52 -6.96 9.58 14.68
N GLU A 53 -6.98 9.51 16.00
CA GLU A 53 -6.84 10.67 16.89
C GLU A 53 -5.42 11.25 16.87
N GLN A 54 -4.41 10.38 16.80
CA GLN A 54 -2.99 10.76 16.75
C GLN A 54 -2.57 11.28 15.37
N LEU A 55 -3.07 10.68 14.29
CA LEU A 55 -2.79 11.15 12.92
C LEU A 55 -3.54 12.42 12.56
N GLY A 56 -4.57 12.81 13.32
CA GLY A 56 -5.37 13.99 13.04
C GLY A 56 -5.99 14.00 11.64
N ALA A 57 -6.84 14.98 11.35
CA ALA A 57 -7.09 15.33 9.96
C ALA A 57 -5.83 16.04 9.43
N ILE A 58 -5.37 15.71 8.23
CA ILE A 58 -4.29 16.44 7.57
C ILE A 58 -4.74 17.91 7.46
N PRO A 59 -3.98 18.88 8.00
CA PRO A 59 -4.33 20.28 7.88
C PRO A 59 -4.48 20.67 6.41
N SER A 60 -5.50 21.45 6.08
CA SER A 60 -5.86 21.80 4.70
C SER A 60 -4.74 22.54 3.94
N GLN A 61 -3.84 23.21 4.66
CA GLN A 61 -2.66 23.88 4.08
C GLN A 61 -1.66 22.93 3.40
N TYR A 62 -1.73 21.62 3.69
CA TYR A 62 -0.90 20.61 3.03
C TYR A 62 -1.62 19.92 1.86
N LEU A 63 -2.89 20.23 1.65
CA LEU A 63 -3.69 19.68 0.57
C LEU A 63 -3.66 20.61 -0.63
N ASP A 64 -3.50 20.04 -1.81
CA ASP A 64 -3.62 20.76 -3.08
C ASP A 64 -5.06 21.25 -3.26
N PRO A 65 -5.30 22.55 -3.51
CA PRO A 65 -6.65 23.07 -3.70
C PRO A 65 -7.41 22.46 -4.90
N LEU A 66 -6.71 21.88 -5.88
CA LEU A 66 -7.33 21.25 -7.06
C LEU A 66 -7.76 19.80 -6.80
N SER A 67 -6.89 18.98 -6.22
CA SER A 67 -7.13 17.54 -6.01
C SER A 67 -7.65 17.18 -4.61
N LEU A 68 -7.43 18.06 -3.63
CA LEU A 68 -7.66 17.81 -2.20
C LEU A 68 -6.82 16.65 -1.64
N GLU A 69 -5.74 16.30 -2.34
CA GLU A 69 -4.73 15.31 -1.92
C GLU A 69 -3.51 16.04 -1.33
N ILE A 70 -2.65 15.33 -0.59
CA ILE A 70 -1.40 15.93 -0.07
C ILE A 70 -0.53 16.37 -1.26
N MET A 71 -0.03 17.62 -1.22
CA MET A 71 0.94 18.11 -2.19
C MET A 71 2.26 17.34 -2.08
N VAL A 72 2.76 16.82 -3.20
CA VAL A 72 4.05 16.11 -3.26
C VAL A 72 5.16 17.07 -3.65
N ASP A 73 4.89 17.99 -4.56
CA ASP A 73 5.82 19.03 -5.03
C ASP A 73 5.13 20.40 -4.95
N PRO A 74 5.08 21.02 -3.76
CA PRO A 74 4.39 22.29 -3.55
C PRO A 74 5.05 23.44 -4.31
N VAL A 75 4.24 24.22 -5.02
CA VAL A 75 4.63 25.44 -5.72
C VAL A 75 3.66 26.57 -5.47
N ASP A 76 4.20 27.75 -5.25
CA ASP A 76 3.45 28.99 -5.20
C ASP A 76 3.22 29.54 -6.60
N ALA A 77 1.98 29.91 -6.89
CA ALA A 77 1.57 30.58 -8.11
C ALA A 77 1.43 32.11 -7.92
N GLU A 78 1.28 32.85 -9.03
CA GLU A 78 1.17 34.31 -9.02
C GLU A 78 -0.04 34.85 -8.25
N ASP A 79 -1.05 34.01 -8.00
CA ASP A 79 -2.25 34.34 -7.25
C ASP A 79 -2.08 34.23 -5.72
N GLY A 80 -0.89 33.81 -5.26
CA GLY A 80 -0.53 33.69 -3.85
C GLY A 80 -0.98 32.40 -3.19
N HIS A 81 -1.41 31.38 -3.96
CA HIS A 81 -1.75 30.05 -3.44
C HIS A 81 -0.69 29.02 -3.79
N THR A 82 -0.59 27.99 -2.94
CA THR A 82 0.27 26.83 -3.15
C THR A 82 -0.54 25.69 -3.74
N TYR A 83 0.02 25.03 -4.75
CA TYR A 83 -0.55 23.87 -5.43
C TYR A 83 0.48 22.76 -5.56
N ASP A 84 0.03 21.56 -5.90
CA ASP A 84 0.94 20.55 -6.43
C ASP A 84 1.37 20.93 -7.87
N ARG A 85 2.69 20.87 -8.15
CA ARG A 85 3.27 21.29 -9.43
C ARG A 85 2.60 20.65 -10.64
N GLU A 86 2.33 19.34 -10.60
CA GLU A 86 1.75 18.63 -11.75
C GLU A 86 0.32 19.13 -12.00
N ARG A 87 -0.44 19.37 -10.93
CA ARG A 87 -1.84 19.78 -10.99
C ARG A 87 -1.99 21.19 -11.53
N ILE A 88 -1.22 22.15 -11.00
CA ILE A 88 -1.28 23.53 -11.47
C ILE A 88 -0.68 23.71 -12.87
N GLY A 89 0.37 22.96 -13.19
CA GLY A 89 0.94 22.93 -14.55
C GLY A 89 -0.10 22.51 -15.59
N ALA A 90 -0.77 21.38 -15.36
CA ALA A 90 -1.82 20.88 -16.26
C ALA A 90 -3.03 21.83 -16.38
N TRP A 91 -3.35 22.59 -15.33
CA TRP A 91 -4.38 23.62 -15.38
C TRP A 91 -3.95 24.79 -16.27
N LEU A 92 -2.74 25.32 -16.07
CA LEU A 92 -2.22 26.49 -16.78
C LEU A 92 -1.96 26.23 -18.27
N GLU A 93 -1.67 24.98 -18.64
CA GLU A 93 -1.65 24.54 -20.05
C GLU A 93 -2.99 24.73 -20.76
N ARG A 94 -4.10 24.66 -20.02
CA ARG A 94 -5.47 24.73 -20.56
C ARG A 94 -6.12 26.09 -20.33
N LYS A 95 -5.81 26.75 -19.22
CA LYS A 95 -6.45 27.96 -18.72
C LYS A 95 -5.42 28.85 -18.03
N GLN A 96 -5.16 30.03 -18.60
CA GLN A 96 -4.29 31.04 -17.98
C GLN A 96 -5.05 31.87 -16.93
N THR A 97 -5.68 31.19 -15.98
CA THR A 97 -6.41 31.81 -14.86
C THR A 97 -6.09 31.06 -13.57
N SER A 98 -6.24 31.71 -12.42
CA SER A 98 -6.11 31.03 -11.14
C SER A 98 -7.26 30.03 -10.92
N PRO A 99 -7.01 28.80 -10.43
CA PRO A 99 -8.06 27.87 -10.03
C PRO A 99 -9.02 28.40 -8.96
N ILE A 100 -8.54 29.26 -8.04
CA ILE A 100 -9.31 29.71 -6.87
C ILE A 100 -10.03 31.04 -7.15
N THR A 101 -9.29 32.08 -7.54
CA THR A 101 -9.83 33.44 -7.76
C THR A 101 -10.47 33.62 -9.13
N HIS A 102 -10.23 32.69 -10.06
CA HIS A 102 -10.60 32.77 -11.47
C HIS A 102 -10.07 33.99 -12.24
N GLN A 103 -9.14 34.76 -11.65
CA GLN A 103 -8.50 35.90 -12.31
C GLN A 103 -7.41 35.42 -13.28
N PRO A 104 -7.10 36.18 -14.36
CA PRO A 104 -5.97 35.87 -15.23
C PRO A 104 -4.66 35.76 -14.46
N MET A 105 -3.84 34.74 -14.77
CA MET A 105 -2.51 34.58 -14.18
C MET A 105 -1.53 33.93 -15.17
N GLY A 106 -0.25 34.27 -15.02
CA GLY A 106 0.83 33.71 -15.81
C GLY A 106 1.24 32.30 -15.39
N PRO A 107 2.16 31.67 -16.15
CA PRO A 107 2.63 30.32 -15.88
C PRO A 107 3.75 30.24 -14.82
N ALA A 108 4.08 31.35 -14.15
CA ALA A 108 5.19 31.38 -13.20
C ALA A 108 4.85 30.57 -11.94
N LEU A 109 5.73 29.64 -11.59
CA LEU A 109 5.63 28.77 -10.42
C LEU A 109 6.94 28.80 -9.65
N VAL A 110 6.87 29.03 -8.34
CA VAL A 110 8.02 29.11 -7.43
C VAL A 110 7.95 27.95 -6.43
N PRO A 111 9.02 27.16 -6.22
CA PRO A 111 9.03 26.12 -5.18
C PRO A 111 8.76 26.70 -3.77
N ASN A 112 7.92 26.02 -2.97
CA ASN A 112 7.57 26.39 -1.59
C ASN A 112 8.09 25.37 -0.58
#